data_AF-A0A672PKI9-F1
#
_entry.id   AF-A0A672PKI9-F1
#
_cell.length_a   1.000
_cell.length_b   1.000
_cell.length_c   1.000
_cell.angle_alpha   90.00
_cell.angle_beta   90.00
_cell.angle_gamma   90.00
#
_symmetry.space_group_name_H-M   'P 1'
#
loop_
_entity.id
_entity.type
_entity.pdbx_description
1 polymer ?
#
loop_
_entity_poly.entity_id
_entity_poly.type
_entity_poly.pdbx_seq_one_letter_code
_entity_poly.pdbx_strand_id
1 'polypeptide(L)' 'MRALAKTKHMSLSEHSLNCAVVRQRGVKLVAGTPLHTPTEKDVFKHLGIPYREPHERDW' A
#
# COMPACT_ATOMS: atom_id res chain seq x y z
N MET A 1 -0.67 -7.06 -4.22
CA MET A 1 -0.85 -5.97 -3.22
C MET A 1 -0.97 -4.54 -3.78
N ARG A 2 -0.14 -4.11 -4.75
CA ARG A 2 -0.17 -2.70 -5.24
C ARG A 2 -1.53 -2.24 -5.78
N ALA A 3 -2.25 -3.13 -6.48
CA ALA A 3 -3.60 -2.84 -6.97
C ALA A 3 -4.59 -2.55 -5.82
N LEU A 4 -4.56 -3.34 -4.75
CA LEU A 4 -5.36 -3.10 -3.55
C LEU A 4 -5.04 -1.75 -2.89
N ALA A 5 -3.76 -1.39 -2.78
CA ALA A 5 -3.38 -0.07 -2.26
C ALA A 5 -4.01 1.06 -3.10
N LYS A 6 -4.03 0.91 -4.44
CA LYS A 6 -4.64 1.89 -5.35
C LYS A 6 -6.13 2.09 -5.11
N THR A 7 -6.88 1.04 -4.76
CA THR A 7 -8.32 1.16 -4.45
C THR A 7 -8.58 1.84 -3.11
N LYS A 8 -7.57 1.94 -2.24
CA LYS A 8 -7.65 2.56 -0.90
C LYS A 8 -7.04 3.95 -0.83
N HIS A 9 -6.92 4.67 -1.95
CA HIS A 9 -6.23 5.96 -2.01
C HIS A 9 -4.79 5.90 -1.46
N MET A 10 -4.11 4.78 -1.68
CA MET A 10 -2.73 4.54 -1.26
C MET A 10 -1.83 4.21 -2.46
N SER A 11 -0.52 4.18 -2.21
CA SER A 11 0.50 3.79 -3.18
C SER A 11 1.55 2.96 -2.47
N LEU A 12 1.67 1.69 -2.84
CA LEU A 12 2.70 0.79 -2.34
C LEU A 12 3.82 0.64 -3.37
N SER A 13 5.06 0.91 -2.99
CA SER A 13 6.29 0.61 -3.73
C SER A 13 7.26 -0.19 -2.85
N GLU A 14 8.44 -0.48 -3.38
CA GLU A 14 9.58 -1.04 -2.64
C GLU A 14 10.19 -0.07 -1.61
N HIS A 15 9.87 1.22 -1.69
CA HIS A 15 10.41 2.25 -0.78
C HIS A 15 9.45 2.59 0.37
N SER A 16 8.14 2.64 0.08
CA SER A 16 7.16 3.10 1.07
C SER A 16 5.73 2.68 0.73
N LEU A 17 4.88 2.72 1.76
CA LEU A 17 3.44 2.80 1.62
C LEU A 17 3.01 4.24 1.88
N ASN A 18 2.40 4.91 0.90
CA ASN A 18 1.88 6.27 1.05
C ASN A 18 0.35 6.27 1.17
N CYS A 19 -0.18 7.16 2.00
CA CYS A 19 -1.62 7.42 2.16
C CYS A 19 -2.01 8.79 1.55
N ALA A 20 -3.32 9.06 1.48
CA ALA A 20 -3.86 10.30 0.90
C ALA A 20 -3.41 10.54 -0.55
N VAL A 21 -3.26 9.46 -1.33
CA VAL A 21 -2.85 9.51 -2.72
C VAL A 21 -4.05 9.86 -3.59
N VAL A 22 -3.97 10.97 -4.31
CA VAL A 22 -5.01 11.40 -5.26
C VAL A 22 -4.64 10.93 -6.66
N ARG A 23 -5.61 10.30 -7.32
CA ARG A 23 -5.49 9.86 -8.71
C ARG A 23 -6.70 10.35 -9.49
N GLN A 24 -6.44 10.83 -10.71
CA GLN A 24 -7.49 11.16 -11.67
C GLN A 24 -7.26 10.31 -12.92
N ARG A 25 -8.28 9.55 -13.34
CA ARG A 25 -8.19 8.64 -14.50
C ARG A 25 -6.98 7.70 -14.44
N GLY A 26 -6.62 7.24 -13.24
CA GLY A 26 -5.50 6.34 -13.00
C GLY A 26 -4.12 7.00 -12.86
N VAL A 27 -3.97 8.25 -13.31
CA VAL A 27 -2.74 9.05 -13.19
C VAL A 27 -2.62 9.60 -11.77
N LYS A 28 -1.42 9.47 -11.18
CA LYS A 28 -1.11 9.95 -9.82
C LYS A 28 -0.88 11.47 -9.89
N LEU A 29 -1.76 12.24 -9.25
CA LEU A 29 -1.65 13.71 -9.19
C LEU A 29 -0.96 14.15 -7.90
N VAL A 30 -1.34 13.55 -6.77
CA VAL A 30 -0.75 13.85 -5.46
C VAL A 30 -0.11 12.59 -4.92
N ALA A 31 1.15 12.72 -4.49
CA ALA A 31 1.92 11.56 -4.06
C ALA A 31 1.54 11.01 -2.68
N GLY A 32 0.85 11.83 -1.88
CA GLY A 32 0.49 11.50 -0.51
C GLY A 32 1.68 11.59 0.44
N THR A 33 1.47 11.15 1.67
CA THR A 33 2.51 11.11 2.70
C THR A 33 2.89 9.66 3.03
N PRO A 34 4.19 9.38 3.30
CA PRO A 34 4.61 8.05 3.69
C PRO A 34 4.04 7.69 5.07
N LEU A 35 3.59 6.45 5.21
CA LEU A 35 3.21 5.86 6.49
C LEU A 35 4.43 5.25 7.17
N HIS A 36 4.43 5.26 8.50
CA HIS A 36 5.45 4.57 9.28
C HIS A 36 5.19 3.06 9.25
N THR A 37 6.00 2.33 8.48
CA THR A 37 5.89 0.87 8.32
C THR A 37 7.23 0.18 8.67
N PRO A 38 7.60 0.11 9.96
CA PRO A 38 8.85 -0.52 10.39
C PRO A 38 8.85 -2.05 10.16
N THR A 39 7.67 -2.67 10.05
CA THR A 39 7.53 -4.09 9.74
C THR A 39 6.58 -4.33 8.58
N GLU A 40 6.68 -5.50 7.94
CA GLU A 40 5.70 -5.91 6.93
C GLU A 40 4.28 -5.95 7.49
N LYS A 41 4.10 -6.37 8.75
CA LYS A 41 2.79 -6.46 9.41
C LYS A 41 2.06 -5.11 9.42
N ASP A 42 2.80 -4.01 9.55
CA ASP A 42 2.23 -2.65 9.48
C ASP A 42 1.67 -2.33 8.10
N VAL A 43 2.30 -2.81 7.02
CA VAL A 43 1.77 -2.69 5.65
C VAL A 43 0.44 -3.40 5.52
N PHE A 44 0.34 -4.65 6.00
CA PHE A 44 -0.90 -5.42 5.98
C PHE A 44 -2.00 -4.73 6.82
N LYS A 45 -1.64 -4.23 8.01
CA LYS A 45 -2.54 -3.49 8.91
C LYS A 45 -3.09 -2.24 8.23
N HIS A 46 -2.25 -1.41 7.62
CA HIS A 46 -2.70 -0.20 6.91
C HIS A 46 -3.53 -0.52 5.67
N LEU A 47 -3.20 -1.61 4.97
CA LEU A 47 -4.01 -2.11 3.86
C LEU A 47 -5.31 -2.79 4.32
N GLY A 48 -5.50 -3.01 5.62
CA GLY A 48 -6.69 -3.62 6.20
C GLY A 48 -6.93 -5.05 5.71
N ILE A 49 -5.86 -5.82 5.56
CA ILE A 49 -5.91 -7.25 5.21
C ILE A 49 -5.16 -8.07 6.27
N PRO A 50 -5.54 -9.34 6.51
CA PRO A 50 -4.81 -10.21 7.40
C PRO A 50 -3.37 -10.39 6.94
N TYR A 51 -2.43 -10.39 7.88
CA TYR A 51 -1.04 -10.74 7.59
C TYR A 51 -0.97 -12.18 7.09
N ARG A 52 -0.14 -12.40 6.09
CA ARG A 52 0.15 -13.71 5.50
C ARG A 52 1.65 -13.93 5.54
N GLU A 53 2.13 -15.12 5.82
CA GLU A 53 3.55 -15.45 5.79
C GLU A 53 4.10 -15.45 4.36
N PRO A 54 5.43 -15.30 4.13
CA PRO A 54 6.01 -15.23 2.79
C PRO A 54 5.60 -16.38 1.85
N HIS A 55 5.60 -17.62 2.34
CA HIS A 55 5.24 -18.82 1.57
C HIS A 55 3.75 -18.86 1.19
N GLU A 56 2.89 -18.09 1.86
CA GLU A 56 1.49 -18.01 1.51
C GLU A 56 1.26 -17.02 0.35
N ARG A 57 2.27 -16.31 -0.14
CA ARG A 57 2.13 -15.17 -1.08
C ARG A 57 2.57 -15.49 -2.52
N ASP A 58 2.82 -16.76 -2.86
CA ASP A 58 3.32 -17.20 -4.17
C ASP A 58 2.26 -17.16 -5.28
N TRP A 59 1.89 -15.97 -5.74
CA TRP A 59 1.01 -15.75 -6.90
C TRP A 59 1.32 -14.46 -7.64
#